data_AF-A0A2P8MA35-F1
#
_entry.id   AF-A0A2P8MA35-F1
#
_cell.length_a   1.000
_cell.length_b   1.000
_cell.length_c   1.000
_cell.angle_alpha   90.00
_cell.angle_beta   90.00
_cell.angle_gamma   90.00
#
_symmetry.space_group_name_H-M   'P 1'
#
loop_
_entity.id
_entity.type
_entity.pdbx_description
1 polymer ?
#
loop_
_entity_poly.entity_id
_entity_poly.type
_entity_poly.pdbx_seq_one_letter_code
_entity_poly.pdbx_strand_id
1 'polypeptide(L)'
;NITKQITDINTSITNVDTKVDEDIKTINATTTDLQNQINVNNTTITNQITDINTSITKVDTKIDEDVKAINSTTADLQSQITVNNNTLTNEIQTVNTSLQNQITSAIQGLSWKSPVDTFADIAKVYPNPAEGWVLTVDDTNKVYRYDAPTSKWVEFPIQAPTTYVKTITINPSIDNQTSIDTGIRNDNTGIYKTGHSDVVLKVNGCAQIYGADKDYTADFVNNDLIITWTNRQFSLETSDELDITYTHFELV
;
A
#
# COMPACT_ATOMS: atom_id res chain seq x y z
N ASN A 1 -38.65 -100.76 69.73
CA ASN A 1 -37.57 -100.12 68.94
C ASN A 1 -38.12 -99.18 67.87
N ILE A 2 -39.09 -99.60 67.06
CA ILE A 2 -39.71 -98.79 65.98
C ILE A 2 -40.45 -97.53 66.49
N THR A 3 -41.19 -97.61 67.59
CA THR A 3 -41.97 -96.46 68.14
C THR A 3 -41.10 -95.25 68.49
N LYS A 4 -39.90 -95.49 69.02
CA LYS A 4 -38.94 -94.42 69.35
C LYS A 4 -38.45 -93.73 68.07
N GLN A 5 -38.07 -94.50 67.05
CA GLN A 5 -37.65 -93.97 65.75
C GLN A 5 -38.72 -93.09 65.10
N ILE A 6 -40.00 -93.51 65.15
CA ILE A 6 -41.12 -92.70 64.65
C ILE A 6 -41.22 -91.37 65.41
N THR A 7 -41.05 -91.39 66.73
CA THR A 7 -41.11 -90.18 67.56
C THR A 7 -39.97 -89.21 67.23
N ASP A 8 -38.75 -89.72 67.07
CA ASP A 8 -37.58 -88.91 66.73
C ASP A 8 -37.71 -88.31 65.31
N ILE A 9 -38.22 -89.07 64.35
CA ILE A 9 -38.52 -88.61 62.99
C ILE A 9 -39.59 -87.50 63.03
N ASN A 10 -40.70 -87.71 63.73
CA ASN A 10 -41.75 -86.70 63.83
C ASN A 10 -41.24 -85.40 64.46
N THR A 11 -40.43 -85.50 65.51
CA THR A 11 -39.80 -84.32 66.15
C THR A 11 -38.90 -83.59 65.16
N SER A 12 -38.11 -84.33 64.38
CA SER A 12 -37.23 -83.76 63.36
C SER A 12 -38.02 -83.05 62.25
N ILE A 13 -39.13 -83.65 61.80
CA ILE A 13 -40.06 -83.03 60.84
C ILE A 13 -40.61 -81.72 61.39
N THR A 14 -41.13 -81.72 62.63
CA THR A 14 -41.66 -80.50 63.26
C THR A 14 -40.62 -79.39 63.37
N ASN A 15 -39.37 -79.72 63.69
CA ASN A 15 -38.29 -78.73 63.76
C ASN A 15 -37.97 -78.15 62.37
N VAL A 16 -37.94 -79.00 61.33
CA VAL A 16 -37.73 -78.55 59.94
C VAL A 16 -38.88 -77.65 59.48
N ASP A 17 -40.13 -78.05 59.72
CA ASP A 17 -41.30 -77.24 59.36
C ASP A 17 -41.26 -75.86 60.03
N THR A 18 -40.93 -75.83 61.33
CA THR A 18 -40.81 -74.57 62.08
C THR A 18 -39.73 -73.66 61.48
N LYS A 19 -38.57 -74.22 61.13
CA LYS A 19 -37.47 -73.46 60.51
C LYS A 19 -37.84 -72.93 59.13
N VAL A 20 -38.51 -73.75 58.32
CA VAL A 20 -38.99 -73.38 56.98
C VAL A 20 -40.01 -72.23 57.08
N ASP A 21 -40.94 -72.28 58.03
CA ASP A 21 -41.90 -71.20 58.26
C ASP A 21 -41.23 -69.89 58.66
N GLU A 22 -40.20 -69.94 59.51
CA GLU A 22 -39.40 -68.76 59.89
C GLU A 22 -38.61 -68.20 58.70
N ASP A 23 -38.02 -69.06 57.87
CA ASP A 23 -37.31 -68.66 56.66
C ASP A 23 -38.25 -68.02 55.64
N ILE A 24 -39.44 -68.59 55.42
CA ILE A 24 -40.47 -68.02 54.55
C ILE A 24 -40.91 -66.64 55.05
N LYS A 25 -41.14 -66.47 56.35
CA LYS A 25 -41.48 -65.15 56.92
C LYS A 25 -40.38 -64.12 56.67
N THR A 26 -39.12 -64.51 56.88
CA THR A 26 -37.95 -63.64 56.68
C THR A 26 -37.77 -63.26 55.21
N ILE A 27 -37.93 -64.23 54.30
CA ILE A 27 -37.87 -64.01 52.86
C ILE A 27 -38.99 -63.04 52.44
N ASN A 28 -40.23 -63.28 52.86
CA ASN A 28 -41.37 -62.43 52.51
C ASN A 28 -41.19 -60.98 52.99
N ALA A 29 -40.68 -60.79 54.22
CA ALA A 29 -40.37 -59.46 54.74
C ALA A 29 -39.28 -58.77 53.89
N THR A 30 -38.19 -59.48 53.59
CA THR A 30 -37.10 -58.97 52.76
C THR A 30 -37.57 -58.61 51.35
N THR A 31 -38.40 -59.45 50.73
CA THR A 31 -38.99 -59.18 49.42
C THR A 31 -39.86 -57.94 49.43
N THR A 32 -40.65 -57.74 50.50
CA THR A 32 -41.50 -56.55 50.66
C THR A 32 -40.66 -55.28 50.78
N ASP A 33 -39.59 -55.31 51.59
CA ASP A 33 -38.70 -54.17 51.77
C ASP A 33 -37.95 -53.79 50.49
N LEU A 34 -37.46 -54.79 49.75
CA LEU A 34 -36.82 -54.57 48.46
C LEU A 34 -37.80 -53.96 47.45
N GLN A 35 -39.05 -54.44 47.42
CA GLN A 35 -40.08 -53.88 46.55
C GLN A 35 -40.37 -52.41 46.89
N ASN A 36 -40.45 -52.08 48.18
CA ASN A 36 -40.64 -50.70 48.65
C ASN A 36 -39.47 -49.80 48.25
N GLN A 37 -38.23 -50.26 48.44
CA GLN A 37 -37.03 -49.52 48.04
C GLN A 37 -36.98 -49.30 46.52
N ILE A 38 -37.31 -50.31 45.71
CA ILE A 38 -37.39 -50.19 44.25
C ILE A 38 -38.42 -49.13 43.86
N ASN A 39 -39.60 -49.14 44.47
CA ASN A 39 -40.66 -48.18 44.16
C ASN A 39 -40.25 -46.73 44.51
N VAL A 40 -39.59 -46.54 45.66
CA VAL A 40 -39.06 -45.23 46.09
C VAL A 40 -37.95 -44.75 45.14
N ASN A 41 -37.01 -45.62 44.80
CA ASN A 41 -35.91 -45.31 43.89
C ASN A 41 -36.43 -44.94 42.50
N ASN A 42 -37.39 -45.71 41.97
CA ASN A 42 -38.02 -45.42 40.67
C ASN A 42 -38.70 -44.06 40.68
N THR A 43 -39.48 -43.75 41.72
CA THR A 43 -40.14 -42.44 41.85
C THR A 43 -39.11 -41.30 41.88
N THR A 44 -38.03 -41.48 42.65
CA THR A 44 -36.97 -40.48 42.77
C THR A 44 -36.26 -40.23 41.44
N ILE A 45 -35.89 -41.30 40.73
CA ILE A 45 -35.22 -41.22 39.42
C ILE A 45 -36.15 -40.55 38.40
N THR A 46 -37.43 -40.91 38.37
CA THR A 46 -38.41 -40.29 37.47
C THR A 46 -38.52 -38.78 37.70
N ASN A 47 -38.56 -38.33 38.96
CA ASN A 47 -38.60 -36.92 39.29
C ASN A 47 -37.32 -36.20 38.85
N GLN A 48 -36.16 -36.77 39.15
CA GLN A 48 -34.86 -36.20 38.74
C GLN A 48 -34.74 -36.08 37.22
N ILE A 49 -35.17 -37.09 36.46
CA ILE A 49 -35.18 -37.05 34.99
C ILE A 49 -36.10 -35.93 34.49
N THR A 50 -37.26 -35.76 35.11
CA THR A 50 -38.22 -34.70 34.74
C THR A 50 -37.64 -33.31 34.96
N ASP A 51 -36.97 -33.09 36.09
CA ASP A 51 -36.33 -31.83 36.42
C ASP A 51 -35.15 -31.51 35.49
N ILE A 52 -34.33 -32.52 35.18
CA ILE A 52 -33.23 -32.40 34.21
C ILE A 52 -33.78 -32.04 32.83
N ASN A 53 -34.81 -32.74 32.35
CA ASN A 53 -35.42 -32.46 31.05
C ASN A 53 -35.99 -31.03 30.99
N THR A 54 -36.66 -30.59 32.05
CA THR A 54 -37.18 -29.22 32.15
C THR A 54 -36.05 -28.19 32.09
N SER A 55 -34.93 -28.46 32.76
CA SER A 55 -33.76 -27.59 32.75
C SER A 55 -33.08 -27.54 31.38
N ILE A 56 -32.95 -28.69 30.70
CA ILE A 56 -32.43 -28.78 29.33
C ILE A 56 -33.28 -27.94 28.39
N THR A 57 -34.60 -28.09 28.40
CA THR A 57 -35.50 -27.33 27.51
C THR A 57 -35.37 -25.81 27.71
N LYS A 58 -35.17 -25.34 28.95
CA LYS A 58 -34.93 -23.92 29.24
C LYS A 58 -33.61 -23.43 28.64
N VAL A 59 -32.54 -24.23 28.77
CA VAL A 59 -31.23 -23.89 28.20
C VAL A 59 -31.29 -23.88 26.68
N ASP A 60 -31.91 -24.88 26.05
CA ASP A 60 -32.06 -24.95 24.59
C ASP A 60 -32.81 -23.74 24.04
N THR A 61 -33.93 -23.38 24.67
CA THR A 61 -34.73 -22.19 24.28
C THR A 61 -33.90 -20.92 24.39
N LYS A 62 -33.15 -20.76 25.49
CA LYS A 62 -32.31 -19.57 25.71
C LYS A 62 -31.16 -19.47 24.71
N ILE A 63 -30.53 -20.60 24.36
CA ILE A 63 -29.48 -20.65 23.35
C ILE A 63 -30.04 -20.25 21.98
N ASP A 64 -31.22 -20.74 21.60
CA ASP A 64 -31.87 -20.38 20.34
C ASP A 64 -32.19 -18.88 20.25
N GLU A 65 -32.66 -18.28 21.34
CA GLU A 65 -32.91 -16.84 21.45
C GLU A 65 -31.61 -16.04 21.31
N ASP A 66 -30.55 -16.45 22.01
CA ASP A 66 -29.25 -15.78 21.97
C ASP A 66 -28.62 -15.84 20.58
N VAL A 67 -28.69 -17.00 19.92
CA VAL A 67 -28.17 -17.16 18.54
C VAL A 67 -28.93 -16.26 17.56
N LYS A 68 -30.26 -16.14 17.68
CA LYS A 68 -31.05 -15.22 16.85
C LYS A 68 -30.64 -13.76 17.08
N ALA A 69 -30.45 -13.35 18.33
CA ALA A 69 -30.05 -11.99 18.68
C ALA A 69 -28.63 -11.66 18.15
N ILE A 70 -27.69 -12.61 18.29
CA ILE A 70 -26.31 -12.48 17.77
C ILE A 70 -26.32 -12.35 16.25
N ASN A 71 -27.07 -13.19 15.55
CA ASN A 71 -27.15 -13.15 14.08
C ASN A 71 -27.76 -11.83 13.58
N SER A 72 -28.80 -11.32 14.24
CA SER A 72 -29.38 -10.00 13.91
C SER A 72 -28.36 -8.88 14.10
N THR A 73 -27.69 -8.85 15.25
CA THR A 73 -26.66 -7.83 15.55
C THR A 73 -25.51 -7.88 14.55
N THR A 74 -25.09 -9.09 14.17
CA THR A 74 -24.01 -9.30 13.19
C THR A 74 -24.41 -8.76 11.81
N ALA A 75 -25.65 -9.02 11.38
CA ALA A 75 -26.17 -8.50 10.12
C ALA A 75 -26.23 -6.95 10.11
N ASP A 76 -26.68 -6.34 11.20
CA ASP A 76 -26.75 -4.88 11.34
C ASP A 76 -25.36 -4.24 11.29
N LEU A 77 -24.38 -4.80 12.01
CA LEU A 77 -23.00 -4.34 11.98
C LEU A 77 -22.39 -4.46 10.58
N GLN A 78 -22.65 -5.56 9.87
CA GLN A 78 -22.17 -5.76 8.50
C GLN A 78 -22.77 -4.72 7.54
N SER A 79 -24.05 -4.38 7.71
CA SER A 79 -24.73 -3.33 6.94
C SER A 79 -24.10 -1.96 7.21
N GLN A 80 -23.88 -1.60 8.48
CA GLN A 80 -23.27 -0.33 8.86
C GLN A 80 -21.84 -0.19 8.33
N ILE A 81 -21.02 -1.24 8.40
CA ILE A 81 -19.66 -1.26 7.83
C ILE A 81 -19.72 -0.99 6.33
N THR A 82 -20.64 -1.63 5.62
CA THR A 82 -20.81 -1.46 4.18
C THR A 82 -21.19 -0.01 3.82
N VAL A 83 -22.14 0.56 4.54
CA VAL A 83 -22.55 1.97 4.36
C VAL A 83 -21.39 2.94 4.65
N ASN A 84 -20.67 2.73 5.74
CA ASN A 84 -19.54 3.58 6.12
C ASN A 84 -18.41 3.52 5.08
N ASN A 85 -18.06 2.32 4.60
CA ASN A 85 -17.03 2.16 3.58
C ASN A 85 -17.39 2.85 2.27
N ASN A 86 -18.65 2.72 1.83
CA ASN A 86 -19.13 3.41 0.62
C ASN A 86 -19.09 4.93 0.79
N THR A 87 -19.50 5.43 1.96
CA THR A 87 -19.49 6.86 2.27
C THR A 87 -18.06 7.41 2.24
N LEU A 88 -17.13 6.78 2.96
CA LEU A 88 -15.71 7.18 2.98
C LEU A 88 -15.09 7.13 1.58
N THR A 89 -15.38 6.09 0.80
CA THR A 89 -14.88 5.98 -0.58
C THR A 89 -15.35 7.15 -1.44
N ASN A 90 -16.62 7.53 -1.33
CA ASN A 90 -17.20 8.65 -2.08
C ASN A 90 -16.63 10.01 -1.64
N GLU A 91 -16.41 10.20 -0.33
CA GLU A 91 -15.80 11.41 0.22
C GLU A 91 -14.36 11.56 -0.26
N ILE A 92 -13.56 10.50 -0.17
CA ILE A 92 -12.17 10.47 -0.65
C ILE A 92 -12.13 10.76 -2.15
N GLN A 93 -13.00 10.14 -2.94
CA GLN A 93 -13.07 10.39 -4.38
C GLN A 93 -13.41 11.85 -4.68
N THR A 94 -14.36 12.42 -3.96
CA THR A 94 -14.78 13.82 -4.11
C THR A 94 -13.63 14.77 -3.79
N VAL A 95 -12.93 14.55 -2.67
CA VAL A 95 -11.77 15.34 -2.28
C VAL A 95 -10.64 15.22 -3.30
N ASN A 96 -10.33 14.01 -3.76
CA ASN A 96 -9.32 13.76 -4.78
C ASN A 96 -9.63 14.51 -6.07
N THR A 97 -10.86 14.42 -6.58
CA THR A 97 -11.26 15.15 -7.79
C THR A 97 -11.17 16.66 -7.58
N SER A 98 -11.60 17.18 -6.42
CA SER A 98 -11.50 18.61 -6.12
C SER A 98 -10.05 19.08 -6.08
N LEU A 99 -9.16 18.34 -5.41
CA LEU A 99 -7.73 18.66 -5.35
C LEU A 99 -7.09 18.59 -6.74
N GLN A 100 -7.39 17.57 -7.54
CA GLN A 100 -6.88 17.45 -8.91
C GLN A 100 -7.33 18.62 -9.79
N ASN A 101 -8.59 19.06 -9.66
CA ASN A 101 -9.09 20.23 -10.38
C ASN A 101 -8.38 21.50 -9.93
N GLN A 102 -8.22 21.72 -8.61
CA GLN A 102 -7.51 22.88 -8.07
C GLN A 102 -6.04 22.92 -8.52
N ILE A 103 -5.34 21.79 -8.49
CA ILE A 103 -3.96 21.66 -8.97
C ILE A 103 -3.89 21.93 -10.47
N THR A 104 -4.78 21.34 -11.26
CA THR A 104 -4.83 21.53 -12.72
C THR A 104 -5.06 23.01 -13.07
N SER A 105 -6.03 23.66 -12.43
CA SER A 105 -6.30 25.08 -12.62
C SER A 105 -5.12 25.95 -12.19
N ALA A 106 -4.47 25.64 -11.07
CA ALA A 106 -3.30 26.36 -10.60
C ALA A 106 -2.14 26.25 -11.60
N ILE A 107 -1.87 25.07 -12.15
CA ILE A 107 -0.80 24.85 -13.14
C ILE A 107 -1.13 25.53 -14.48
N GLN A 108 -2.37 25.40 -14.98
CA GLN A 108 -2.80 26.03 -16.23
C GLN A 108 -2.74 27.56 -16.17
N GLY A 109 -2.90 28.15 -14.99
CA GLY A 109 -2.73 29.59 -14.76
C GLY A 109 -1.28 30.07 -14.86
N LEU A 110 -0.30 29.17 -14.92
CA LEU A 110 1.12 29.51 -15.03
C LEU A 110 1.58 29.53 -16.48
N SER A 111 2.33 30.57 -16.84
CA SER A 111 2.99 30.73 -18.14
C SER A 111 4.51 30.76 -17.92
N TRP A 112 5.15 29.61 -18.07
CA TRP A 112 6.60 29.50 -17.97
C TRP A 112 7.30 30.29 -19.09
N LYS A 113 8.32 31.07 -18.71
CA LYS A 113 9.19 31.84 -19.58
C LYS A 113 10.62 31.27 -19.54
N SER A 114 11.44 31.67 -20.50
CA SER A 114 12.84 31.28 -20.53
C SER A 114 13.57 31.81 -19.28
N PRO A 115 14.56 31.05 -18.77
CA PRO A 115 15.42 31.51 -17.69
C PRO A 115 16.17 32.79 -18.02
N VAL A 116 16.66 33.48 -16.99
CA VAL A 116 17.59 34.61 -17.13
C VAL A 116 18.77 34.44 -16.18
N ASP A 117 19.92 34.99 -16.56
CA ASP A 117 21.16 34.83 -15.80
C ASP A 117 21.06 35.43 -14.39
N THR A 118 20.52 36.65 -14.27
CA THR A 118 20.38 37.36 -12.98
C THR A 118 18.99 37.96 -12.77
N PHE A 119 18.62 38.22 -11.52
CA PHE A 119 17.32 38.85 -11.20
C PHE A 119 17.14 40.21 -11.89
N ALA A 120 18.22 40.96 -12.11
CA ALA A 120 18.19 42.25 -12.79
C ALA A 120 17.86 42.12 -14.29
N ASP A 121 18.16 40.97 -14.91
CA ASP A 121 17.94 40.75 -16.34
C ASP A 121 16.46 40.47 -16.67
N ILE A 122 15.66 40.06 -15.68
CA ILE A 122 14.21 39.89 -15.84
C ILE A 122 13.56 41.14 -16.43
N ALA A 123 13.90 42.33 -15.92
CA ALA A 123 13.33 43.60 -16.38
C ALA A 123 13.78 43.99 -17.80
N LYS A 124 14.95 43.48 -18.25
CA LYS A 124 15.48 43.73 -19.59
C LYS A 124 14.82 42.82 -20.63
N VAL A 125 14.67 41.53 -20.29
CA VAL A 125 14.13 40.50 -21.19
C VAL A 125 12.59 40.55 -21.24
N TYR A 126 11.95 40.87 -20.10
CA TYR A 126 10.50 40.91 -19.95
C TYR A 126 10.02 42.28 -19.44
N PRO A 127 10.09 43.35 -20.26
CA PRO A 127 9.75 44.72 -19.84
C PRO A 127 8.26 44.95 -19.59
N ASN A 128 7.38 44.09 -20.14
CA ASN A 128 5.92 44.16 -19.99
C ASN A 128 5.38 42.82 -19.46
N PRO A 129 5.66 42.45 -18.20
CA PRO A 129 5.23 41.19 -17.64
C PRO A 129 3.72 41.16 -17.34
N ALA A 130 3.12 39.98 -17.43
CA ALA A 130 1.70 39.75 -17.14
C ALA A 130 1.52 38.74 -15.99
N GLU A 131 0.38 38.82 -15.28
CA GLU A 131 0.04 37.90 -14.20
C GLU A 131 0.16 36.43 -14.66
N GLY A 132 0.68 35.58 -13.77
CA GLY A 132 0.88 34.15 -14.06
C GLY A 132 2.19 33.83 -14.80
N TRP A 133 3.00 34.81 -15.19
CA TRP A 133 4.34 34.53 -15.74
C TRP A 133 5.26 33.98 -14.66
N VAL A 134 5.99 32.92 -14.98
CA VAL A 134 6.94 32.24 -14.09
C VAL A 134 8.26 32.00 -14.82
N LEU A 135 9.39 32.18 -14.15
CA LEU A 135 10.73 31.88 -14.70
C LEU A 135 11.70 31.45 -13.61
N THR A 136 12.84 30.91 -14.00
CA THR A 136 14.00 30.68 -13.13
C THR A 136 15.05 31.75 -13.33
N VAL A 137 15.78 32.07 -12.27
CA VAL A 137 17.01 32.88 -12.33
C VAL A 137 18.19 31.99 -12.00
N ASP A 138 19.17 31.93 -12.89
CA ASP A 138 20.21 30.91 -12.87
C ASP A 138 21.26 31.16 -11.77
N ASP A 139 21.67 32.41 -11.54
CA ASP A 139 22.65 32.78 -10.50
C ASP A 139 22.24 32.38 -9.06
N THR A 140 20.93 32.29 -8.82
CA THR A 140 20.34 32.04 -7.51
C THR A 140 19.55 30.73 -7.46
N ASN A 141 19.34 30.07 -8.61
CA ASN A 141 18.55 28.86 -8.76
C ASN A 141 17.13 28.98 -8.14
N LYS A 142 16.54 30.17 -8.27
CA LYS A 142 15.23 30.54 -7.69
C LYS A 142 14.17 30.66 -8.76
N VAL A 143 12.94 30.31 -8.41
CA VAL A 143 11.76 30.55 -9.25
C VAL A 143 11.13 31.89 -8.87
N TYR A 144 10.79 32.70 -9.86
CA TYR A 144 10.05 33.95 -9.65
C TYR A 144 8.74 33.92 -10.42
N ARG A 145 7.69 34.43 -9.79
CA ARG A 145 6.39 34.69 -10.43
C ARG A 145 6.15 36.19 -10.51
N TYR A 146 5.62 36.67 -11.62
CA TYR A 146 5.15 38.04 -11.69
C TYR A 146 3.80 38.18 -10.97
N ASP A 147 3.74 39.08 -9.99
CA ASP A 147 2.55 39.46 -9.25
C ASP A 147 2.08 40.84 -9.74
N ALA A 148 1.10 40.85 -10.63
CA ALA A 148 0.51 42.06 -11.20
C ALA A 148 -0.11 43.00 -10.15
N PRO A 149 -0.79 42.50 -9.09
CA PRO A 149 -1.31 43.36 -8.01
C PRO A 149 -0.24 44.25 -7.34
N THR A 150 0.98 43.72 -7.13
CA THR A 150 2.09 44.51 -6.58
C THR A 150 3.05 45.05 -7.64
N SER A 151 2.85 44.68 -8.91
CA SER A 151 3.71 45.02 -10.05
C SER A 151 5.17 44.63 -9.83
N LYS A 152 5.39 43.44 -9.26
CA LYS A 152 6.72 42.95 -8.87
C LYS A 152 6.89 41.47 -9.21
N TRP A 153 8.13 41.10 -9.51
CA TRP A 153 8.54 39.70 -9.45
C TRP A 153 8.72 39.30 -7.99
N VAL A 154 8.00 38.28 -7.56
CA VAL A 154 8.07 37.71 -6.22
C VAL A 154 8.70 36.33 -6.30
N GLU A 155 9.56 36.01 -5.33
CA GLU A 155 10.13 34.68 -5.19
C GLU A 155 8.98 33.69 -4.95
N PHE A 156 8.88 32.68 -5.81
CA PHE A 156 7.92 31.61 -5.64
C PHE A 156 8.56 30.56 -4.73
N PRO A 157 7.92 30.18 -3.60
CA PRO A 157 8.54 29.39 -2.52
C PRO A 157 8.63 27.90 -2.87
N ILE A 158 9.11 27.61 -4.06
CA ILE A 158 9.51 26.29 -4.52
C ILE A 158 10.97 26.38 -4.97
N GLN A 159 11.75 25.34 -4.72
CA GLN A 159 13.06 25.25 -5.34
C GLN A 159 12.86 25.04 -6.85
N ALA A 160 13.67 25.71 -7.68
CA ALA A 160 13.69 25.40 -9.11
C ALA A 160 13.90 23.88 -9.27
N PRO A 161 13.18 23.21 -10.20
CA PRO A 161 13.45 21.80 -10.47
C PRO A 161 14.93 21.66 -10.85
N THR A 162 15.75 21.13 -9.94
CA THR A 162 17.18 20.94 -10.17
C THR A 162 17.38 19.76 -11.11
N THR A 163 17.22 19.98 -12.41
CA THR A 163 17.68 19.01 -13.41
C THR A 163 19.13 19.32 -13.76
N TYR A 164 20.06 19.00 -12.84
CA TYR A 164 21.48 18.91 -13.21
C TYR A 164 21.67 17.71 -14.12
N VAL A 165 22.01 17.93 -15.39
CA VAL A 165 22.37 16.86 -16.31
C VAL A 165 23.83 16.48 -16.04
N LYS A 166 24.05 15.54 -15.12
CA LYS A 166 25.40 15.11 -14.68
C LYS A 166 26.18 14.35 -15.77
N THR A 167 25.53 13.96 -16.87
CA THR A 167 26.14 13.20 -17.97
C THR A 167 25.35 13.42 -19.24
N ILE A 168 26.00 13.88 -20.31
CA ILE A 168 25.42 13.91 -21.66
C ILE A 168 25.95 12.70 -22.41
N THR A 169 25.07 11.75 -22.73
CA THR A 169 25.40 10.59 -23.55
C THR A 169 25.06 10.90 -25.00
N ILE A 170 26.07 11.13 -25.85
CA ILE A 170 25.88 11.26 -27.29
C ILE A 170 26.04 9.89 -27.93
N ASN A 171 24.94 9.28 -28.35
CA ASN A 171 24.94 8.04 -29.11
C ASN A 171 24.81 8.35 -30.61
N PRO A 172 25.88 8.26 -31.41
CA PRO A 172 25.74 8.37 -32.85
C PRO A 172 24.98 7.15 -33.39
N SER A 173 23.79 7.38 -33.95
CA SER A 173 23.07 6.33 -34.68
C SER A 173 23.89 5.86 -35.88
N ILE A 174 23.74 4.59 -36.23
CA ILE A 174 24.36 3.92 -37.38
C ILE A 174 23.78 4.43 -38.72
N ASP A 175 22.69 5.21 -38.65
CA ASP A 175 21.86 5.57 -39.81
C ASP A 175 21.81 7.09 -40.08
N ASN A 176 22.91 7.82 -39.85
CA ASN A 176 23.04 9.26 -40.17
C ASN A 176 22.07 10.22 -39.45
N GLN A 177 21.54 9.86 -38.27
CA GLN A 177 20.88 10.81 -37.38
C GLN A 177 21.53 10.74 -35.99
N THR A 178 22.33 11.74 -35.64
CA THR A 178 22.76 11.94 -34.24
C THR A 178 21.58 12.51 -33.47
N SER A 179 20.85 11.67 -32.75
CA SER A 179 19.85 12.12 -31.78
C SER A 179 20.54 12.41 -30.45
N ILE A 180 20.45 13.65 -29.98
CA ILE A 180 20.77 14.00 -28.60
C ILE A 180 19.55 13.57 -27.77
N ASP A 181 19.67 12.44 -27.05
CA ASP A 181 18.65 12.05 -26.08
C ASP A 181 18.99 12.68 -24.72
N THR A 182 18.49 13.90 -24.51
CA THR A 182 18.59 14.60 -23.21
C THR A 182 17.40 14.30 -22.30
N GLY A 183 16.48 13.39 -22.68
CA GLY A 183 15.20 13.24 -21.97
C GLY A 183 14.28 14.47 -22.05
N ILE A 184 14.72 15.55 -22.70
CA ILE A 184 13.93 16.74 -23.01
C ILE A 184 13.54 16.62 -24.48
N ARG A 185 12.26 16.34 -24.75
CA ARG A 185 11.71 16.58 -26.09
C ARG A 185 11.70 18.10 -26.30
N ASN A 186 12.64 18.59 -27.11
CA ASN A 186 12.56 19.92 -27.70
C ASN A 186 12.08 19.74 -29.14
N ASP A 187 10.85 20.18 -29.39
CA ASP A 187 10.06 19.85 -30.57
C ASP A 187 10.56 20.52 -31.86
N ASN A 188 11.68 21.26 -31.82
CA ASN A 188 12.00 22.27 -32.83
C ASN A 188 13.43 22.26 -33.41
N THR A 189 14.08 21.10 -33.56
CA THR A 189 15.38 21.03 -34.28
C THR A 189 15.37 19.96 -35.37
N GLY A 190 15.04 20.36 -36.60
CA GLY A 190 15.35 19.57 -37.79
C GLY A 190 16.83 19.70 -38.16
N ILE A 191 17.55 18.58 -38.23
CA ILE A 191 18.98 18.51 -38.56
C ILE A 191 19.13 18.18 -40.05
N TYR A 192 19.89 18.98 -40.81
CA TYR A 192 20.25 18.68 -42.20
C TYR A 192 21.77 18.60 -42.39
N LYS A 193 22.21 17.64 -43.21
CA LYS A 193 23.62 17.35 -43.52
C LYS A 193 24.30 18.50 -44.28
N THR A 194 25.40 19.03 -43.74
CA THR A 194 26.50 19.60 -44.53
C THR A 194 27.69 18.64 -44.47
N GLY A 195 28.43 18.52 -45.56
CA GLY A 195 29.33 17.39 -45.87
C GLY A 195 30.64 17.29 -45.07
N HIS A 196 30.67 17.68 -43.80
CA HIS A 196 31.85 17.59 -42.94
C HIS A 196 31.52 16.78 -41.68
N SER A 197 32.39 15.82 -41.33
CA SER A 197 32.19 14.83 -40.26
C SER A 197 32.53 15.37 -38.86
N ASP A 198 32.51 16.68 -38.68
CA ASP A 198 33.03 17.33 -37.48
C ASP A 198 31.88 17.78 -36.58
N VAL A 199 31.99 17.49 -35.28
CA VAL A 199 31.06 17.97 -34.24
C VAL A 199 31.81 18.99 -33.40
N VAL A 200 31.46 20.26 -33.53
CA VAL A 200 32.07 21.34 -32.74
C VAL A 200 31.24 21.56 -31.48
N LEU A 201 31.88 21.44 -30.32
CA LEU A 201 31.27 21.71 -29.01
C LEU A 201 31.85 23.01 -28.45
N LYS A 202 31.04 24.05 -28.37
CA LYS A 202 31.41 25.27 -27.65
C LYS A 202 31.15 25.08 -26.16
N VAL A 203 32.21 25.13 -25.37
CA VAL A 203 32.17 24.98 -23.91
C VAL A 203 32.82 26.21 -23.30
N ASN A 204 32.07 26.96 -22.48
CA ASN A 204 32.64 28.03 -21.67
C ASN A 204 33.16 27.42 -20.36
N GLY A 205 34.46 27.15 -20.27
CA GLY A 205 35.10 26.61 -19.07
C GLY A 205 36.18 25.55 -19.34
N CYS A 206 36.73 24.98 -18.28
CA CYS A 206 37.74 23.92 -18.35
C CYS A 206 37.05 22.54 -18.43
N ALA A 207 37.03 21.91 -19.59
CA ALA A 207 36.57 20.52 -19.75
C ALA A 207 37.77 19.56 -19.85
N GLN A 208 37.67 18.38 -19.23
CA GLN A 208 38.60 17.26 -19.45
C GLN A 208 37.87 16.17 -20.24
N ILE A 209 38.50 15.66 -21.30
CA ILE A 209 37.92 14.62 -22.15
C ILE A 209 38.59 13.30 -21.82
N TYR A 210 37.81 12.25 -21.58
CA TYR A 210 38.32 10.89 -21.43
C TYR A 210 37.72 10.00 -22.51
N GLY A 211 38.57 9.52 -23.41
CA GLY A 211 38.22 8.49 -24.40
C GLY A 211 38.61 7.10 -23.87
N ALA A 212 37.76 6.10 -24.12
CA ALA A 212 38.08 4.70 -23.82
C ALA A 212 39.24 4.18 -24.70
N ASP A 213 39.39 4.75 -25.90
CA ASP A 213 40.48 4.48 -26.84
C ASP A 213 41.26 5.79 -27.09
N LYS A 214 42.60 5.69 -27.11
CA LYS A 214 43.54 6.84 -27.11
C LYS A 214 43.63 7.59 -28.45
N ASP A 215 42.65 7.47 -29.34
CA ASP A 215 42.68 8.01 -30.70
C ASP A 215 41.77 9.24 -30.84
N TYR A 216 42.07 10.29 -30.08
CA TYR A 216 41.48 11.62 -30.30
C TYR A 216 42.55 12.70 -30.16
N THR A 217 42.41 13.77 -30.92
CA THR A 217 43.17 15.01 -30.74
C THR A 217 42.20 16.11 -30.34
N ALA A 218 42.43 16.72 -29.17
CA ALA A 218 41.69 17.88 -28.71
C ALA A 218 42.63 19.09 -28.77
N ASP A 219 42.24 20.12 -29.51
CA ASP A 219 43.00 21.36 -29.60
C ASP A 219 42.08 22.56 -29.31
N PHE A 220 42.65 23.57 -28.66
CA PHE A 220 41.95 24.83 -28.40
C PHE A 220 42.31 25.81 -29.53
N VAL A 221 41.35 26.07 -30.41
CA VAL A 221 41.53 27.02 -31.51
C VAL A 221 40.55 28.17 -31.29
N ASN A 222 41.06 29.38 -31.09
CA ASN A 222 40.25 30.59 -30.90
C ASN A 222 39.16 30.48 -29.81
N ASN A 223 39.50 29.89 -28.66
CA ASN A 223 38.59 29.61 -27.53
C ASN A 223 37.47 28.59 -27.81
N ASP A 224 37.44 27.99 -28.99
CA ASP A 224 36.57 26.86 -29.30
C ASP A 224 37.36 25.56 -29.11
N LEU A 225 36.75 24.58 -28.43
CA LEU A 225 37.29 23.24 -28.27
C LEU A 225 36.91 22.41 -29.49
N ILE A 226 37.89 22.16 -30.35
CA ILE A 226 37.70 21.32 -31.54
C ILE A 226 38.19 19.93 -31.21
N ILE A 227 37.30 18.95 -31.37
CA ILE A 227 37.64 17.54 -31.15
C ILE A 227 37.40 16.78 -32.45
N THR A 228 38.47 16.21 -32.99
CA THR A 228 38.44 15.43 -34.22
C THR A 228 38.68 13.96 -33.89
N TRP A 229 37.84 13.07 -34.43
CA TRP A 229 37.89 11.64 -34.10
C TRP A 229 37.55 10.74 -35.29
N THR A 230 38.16 9.55 -35.26
CA THR A 230 38.00 8.49 -36.26
C THR A 230 37.05 7.36 -35.80
N ASN A 231 36.70 7.25 -34.51
CA ASN A 231 35.84 6.18 -33.98
C ASN A 231 34.72 6.68 -33.02
N ARG A 232 33.61 5.92 -33.03
CA ARG A 232 32.21 6.40 -32.84
C ARG A 232 31.66 6.52 -31.40
N GLN A 233 32.46 6.57 -30.32
CA GLN A 233 31.91 6.86 -28.98
C GLN A 233 32.90 7.65 -28.10
N PHE A 234 32.39 8.65 -27.38
CA PHE A 234 33.09 9.29 -26.26
C PHE A 234 32.12 9.61 -25.12
N SER A 235 32.67 9.85 -23.93
CA SER A 235 31.93 10.40 -22.77
C SER A 235 32.64 11.68 -22.32
N LEU A 236 31.88 12.77 -22.16
CA LEU A 236 32.41 14.02 -21.61
C LEU A 236 32.14 14.01 -20.10
N GLU A 237 33.19 13.98 -19.29
CA GLU A 237 33.09 14.17 -17.85
C GLU A 237 33.60 15.58 -17.53
N THR A 238 32.75 16.40 -16.93
CA THR A 238 33.12 17.77 -16.57
C THR A 238 33.40 17.80 -15.08
N SER A 239 34.48 18.46 -14.67
CA SER A 239 34.79 18.65 -13.26
C SER A 239 33.98 19.84 -12.75
N ASP A 240 32.82 19.50 -12.21
CA ASP A 240 32.04 20.23 -11.21
C ASP A 240 31.11 21.36 -11.64
N GLU A 241 31.19 21.93 -12.84
CA GLU A 241 30.17 22.85 -13.35
C GLU A 241 30.30 23.02 -14.87
N LEU A 242 29.25 22.64 -15.63
CA LEU A 242 29.15 22.98 -17.05
C LEU A 242 27.88 23.81 -17.24
N ASP A 243 28.06 25.12 -17.43
CA ASP A 243 26.96 26.02 -17.75
C ASP A 243 26.73 25.99 -19.26
N ILE A 244 25.67 25.32 -19.70
CA ILE A 244 25.24 25.28 -21.11
C ILE A 244 24.04 26.21 -21.27
N THR A 245 24.23 27.49 -20.99
CA THR A 245 23.22 28.50 -21.29
C THR A 245 23.33 28.85 -22.78
N TYR A 246 22.31 28.45 -23.56
CA TYR A 246 22.11 28.86 -24.96
C TYR A 246 23.29 28.65 -25.92
N THR A 247 23.79 27.42 -26.07
CA THR A 247 24.53 27.07 -27.28
C THR A 247 23.53 26.82 -28.41
N HIS A 248 23.41 27.79 -29.32
CA HIS A 248 22.96 27.49 -30.67
C HIS A 248 24.00 26.55 -31.30
N PHE A 249 23.62 25.30 -31.51
CA PHE A 249 24.44 24.34 -32.23
C PHE A 249 24.32 24.62 -33.73
N GLU A 250 25.27 25.40 -34.25
CA GLU A 250 25.46 25.53 -35.69
C GLU A 250 26.57 24.55 -36.11
N LEU A 251 26.19 23.54 -36.90
CA LEU A 251 27.12 22.70 -37.65
C LEU A 251 27.49 23.49 -38.91
N VAL A 252 28.77 23.86 -39.06
CA VAL A 252 29.30 24.42 -40.32
C VAL A 252 29.82 23.28 -41.18
#